data_AF-A0A139DMC6-F1
#
_entry.id   AF-A0A139DMC6-F1
#
_cell.length_a   1.000
_cell.length_b   1.000
_cell.length_c   1.000
_cell.angle_alpha   90.00
_cell.angle_beta   90.00
_cell.angle_gamma   90.00
#
_symmetry.space_group_name_H-M   'P 1'
#
loop_
_entity.id
_entity.type
_entity.pdbx_description
1 polymer ?
#
loop_
_entity_poly.entity_id
_entity_poly.type
_entity_poly.pdbx_seq_one_letter_code
_entity_poly.pdbx_strand_id
1 'polypeptide(L)'
;MGSAQLSLLDNAQITTFGDSPTTDFGPAPLPDHLAGADRKQAETLLATLWDRCEEAMKDTVRELWDQKRNHYTSERLLIRNISKRVMVSRELIEHWRHLHNWPGVITDPSAVLPRPTNWRTVRYIDDDENLDDPLEAFVKRVFRTSKHQALWGRYCRVQGVLLPEDIDTRDIRYVLENAPISNRIFYRLFQQDHYAFAPYLDYCGLDVRRLNRHPRSVSLNRLLTCNARIRHIVAVYAQALYTNRGVPIRAIAERLELDPVTLWAIGDERTAWRLPTQSTLHHLINESVLRSFV
;
A
#
# COMPACT_ATOMS: atom_id res chain seq x y z
N MET A 1 -14.67 13.81 24.40
CA MET A 1 -14.85 13.75 22.94
C MET A 1 -14.18 12.48 22.46
N GLY A 2 -14.97 11.43 22.24
CA GLY A 2 -14.48 10.06 22.04
C GLY A 2 -14.04 9.80 20.61
N SER A 3 -12.77 9.48 20.41
CA SER A 3 -12.22 8.95 19.18
C SER A 3 -12.57 7.47 19.06
N ALA A 4 -13.65 7.15 18.36
CA ALA A 4 -13.88 5.78 17.89
C ALA A 4 -12.96 5.54 16.68
N GLN A 5 -11.71 5.13 16.97
CA GLN A 5 -10.82 4.56 15.97
C GLN A 5 -11.09 3.06 15.94
N LEU A 6 -11.53 2.56 14.78
CA LEU A 6 -11.75 1.15 14.52
C LEU A 6 -10.40 0.42 14.54
N SER A 7 -10.19 -0.36 15.60
CA SER A 7 -9.16 -1.39 15.66
C SER A 7 -9.39 -2.35 14.49
N LEU A 8 -8.45 -2.38 13.54
CA LEU A 8 -8.43 -3.30 12.40
C LEU A 8 -7.48 -4.46 12.68
N LEU A 9 -7.46 -4.97 13.91
CA LEU A 9 -6.76 -6.20 14.25
C LEU A 9 -7.54 -6.93 15.34
N ASP A 10 -8.48 -7.77 14.94
CA ASP A 10 -8.70 -9.03 15.65
C ASP A 10 -9.29 -10.09 14.71
N ASN A 11 -8.72 -11.29 14.79
CA ASN A 11 -9.06 -12.52 14.08
C ASN A 11 -8.55 -12.68 12.65
N ALA A 12 -7.22 -12.75 12.53
CA ALA A 12 -6.63 -13.86 11.80
C ALA A 12 -6.96 -15.18 12.53
N GLN A 13 -8.16 -15.73 12.29
CA GLN A 13 -8.40 -17.16 12.44
C GLN A 13 -8.61 -17.76 11.07
N ILE A 14 -7.74 -18.70 10.75
CA ILE A 14 -7.85 -19.64 9.64
C ILE A 14 -9.12 -20.46 9.89
N THR A 15 -10.25 -20.04 9.33
CA THR A 15 -11.44 -20.89 9.20
C THR A 15 -11.51 -21.38 7.76
N THR A 16 -11.43 -22.69 7.65
CA THR A 16 -11.74 -23.52 6.48
C THR A 16 -12.88 -22.96 5.63
N PHE A 17 -12.61 -22.85 4.33
CA PHE A 17 -13.59 -22.63 3.27
C PHE A 17 -14.74 -23.64 3.40
N GLY A 18 -15.90 -23.15 3.79
CA GLY A 18 -17.18 -23.83 3.70
C GLY A 18 -18.06 -23.07 2.70
N ASP A 19 -18.73 -23.83 1.85
CA ASP A 19 -19.50 -23.37 0.69
C ASP A 19 -20.56 -22.31 1.03
N SER A 20 -20.43 -21.12 0.43
CA SER A 20 -21.57 -20.26 0.07
C SER A 20 -21.15 -19.21 -0.98
N PRO A 21 -21.72 -19.20 -2.20
CA PRO A 21 -21.38 -18.24 -3.23
C PRO A 21 -22.46 -17.15 -3.32
N THR A 22 -22.51 -16.18 -2.40
CA THR A 22 -23.23 -14.91 -2.61
C THR A 22 -22.78 -13.82 -1.62
N THR A 23 -22.17 -12.76 -2.16
CA THR A 23 -22.38 -11.34 -1.80
C THR A 23 -22.40 -10.92 -0.32
N ASP A 24 -21.25 -10.52 0.23
CA ASP A 24 -21.18 -9.68 1.44
C ASP A 24 -20.26 -8.46 1.29
N PHE A 25 -19.86 -8.12 0.07
CA PHE A 25 -19.03 -6.95 -0.24
C PHE A 25 -19.87 -5.86 -0.92
N GLY A 26 -20.84 -5.30 -0.19
CA GLY A 26 -21.52 -4.06 -0.60
C GLY A 26 -20.78 -2.82 -0.07
N PRO A 27 -21.05 -1.62 -0.64
CA PRO A 27 -20.59 -0.37 -0.04
C PRO A 27 -21.08 -0.29 1.41
N ALA A 28 -20.19 0.08 2.34
CA ALA A 28 -20.57 0.19 3.74
C ALA A 28 -21.68 1.24 3.91
N PRO A 29 -22.60 1.06 4.87
CA PRO A 29 -23.69 1.99 5.09
C PRO A 29 -23.15 3.39 5.41
N LEU A 30 -23.73 4.41 4.77
CA LEU A 30 -23.37 5.80 5.02
C LEU A 30 -23.79 6.22 6.44
N PRO A 31 -22.99 7.05 7.12
CA PRO A 31 -23.31 7.52 8.46
C PRO A 31 -24.59 8.37 8.47
N ASP A 32 -25.37 8.25 9.55
CA ASP A 32 -26.70 8.86 9.71
C ASP A 32 -26.70 10.39 9.67
N HIS A 33 -25.55 11.03 9.89
CA HIS A 33 -25.42 12.48 9.79
C HIS A 33 -25.41 13.00 8.34
N LEU A 34 -25.21 12.12 7.35
CA LEU A 34 -25.42 12.46 5.94
C LEU A 34 -26.90 12.39 5.60
N ALA A 35 -27.52 13.55 5.39
CA ALA A 35 -28.94 13.67 5.09
C ALA A 35 -29.18 14.28 3.70
N GLY A 36 -30.33 13.96 3.10
CA GLY A 36 -30.82 14.64 1.90
C GLY A 36 -29.95 14.45 0.65
N ALA A 37 -29.54 15.56 0.03
CA ALA A 37 -28.83 15.56 -1.25
C ALA A 37 -27.40 15.00 -1.14
N ASP A 38 -26.70 15.30 -0.05
CA ASP A 38 -25.30 14.88 0.17
C ASP A 38 -25.20 13.36 0.30
N ARG A 39 -26.17 12.73 0.97
CA ARG A 39 -26.25 11.27 1.06
C ARG A 39 -26.37 10.63 -0.32
N LYS A 40 -27.33 11.08 -1.14
CA LYS A 40 -27.52 10.54 -2.52
C LYS A 40 -26.30 10.75 -3.39
N GLN A 41 -25.62 11.90 -3.26
CA GLN A 41 -24.40 12.19 -3.99
C GLN A 41 -23.26 11.26 -3.56
N ALA A 42 -23.09 11.01 -2.26
CA ALA A 42 -22.13 10.07 -1.72
C ALA A 42 -22.41 8.63 -2.19
N GLU A 43 -23.66 8.16 -2.12
CA GLU A 43 -24.07 6.81 -2.60
C GLU A 43 -23.73 6.63 -4.09
N THR A 44 -24.08 7.61 -4.92
CA THR A 44 -23.82 7.58 -6.36
C THR A 44 -22.31 7.56 -6.65
N LEU A 45 -21.53 8.37 -5.94
CA LEU A 45 -20.09 8.43 -6.09
C LEU A 45 -19.43 7.11 -5.64
N LEU A 46 -19.86 6.55 -4.52
CA LEU A 46 -19.35 5.27 -4.01
C LEU A 46 -19.62 4.13 -4.98
N ALA A 47 -20.85 3.99 -5.47
CA ALA A 47 -21.19 2.98 -6.46
C ALA A 47 -20.32 3.12 -7.72
N THR A 48 -20.16 4.34 -8.22
CA THR A 48 -19.32 4.62 -9.39
C THR A 48 -17.84 4.27 -9.17
N LEU A 49 -17.28 4.58 -8.00
CA LEU A 49 -15.88 4.28 -7.69
C LEU A 49 -15.67 2.78 -7.43
N TRP A 50 -16.67 2.10 -6.88
CA TRP A 50 -16.67 0.66 -6.66
C TRP A 50 -16.60 -0.12 -7.97
N ASP A 51 -17.47 0.20 -8.93
CA ASP A 51 -17.46 -0.45 -10.25
C ASP A 51 -16.10 -0.25 -10.95
N ARG A 52 -15.53 0.94 -10.81
CA ARG A 52 -14.18 1.24 -11.36
C ARG A 52 -13.07 0.50 -10.65
N CYS A 53 -13.24 0.18 -9.37
CA CYS A 53 -12.24 -0.55 -8.59
C CYS A 53 -12.04 -1.95 -9.18
N GLU A 54 -13.13 -2.68 -9.41
CA GLU A 54 -13.08 -4.03 -10.00
C GLU A 54 -12.41 -4.03 -11.38
N GLU A 55 -12.85 -3.12 -12.26
CA GLU A 55 -12.25 -2.96 -13.59
C GLU A 55 -10.75 -2.62 -13.51
N ALA A 56 -10.37 -1.69 -12.61
CA ALA A 56 -8.97 -1.29 -12.45
C ALA A 56 -8.09 -2.44 -11.91
N MET A 57 -8.59 -3.26 -10.97
CA MET A 57 -7.86 -4.43 -10.47
C MET A 57 -7.66 -5.48 -11.57
N LYS A 58 -8.70 -5.74 -12.36
CA LYS A 58 -8.64 -6.65 -13.50
C LYS A 58 -7.62 -6.18 -14.54
N ASP A 59 -7.61 -4.88 -14.86
CA ASP A 59 -6.63 -4.28 -15.77
C ASP A 59 -5.20 -4.43 -15.23
N THR A 60 -4.96 -4.16 -13.95
CA THR A 60 -3.64 -4.35 -13.32
C THR A 60 -3.19 -5.81 -13.38
N VAL A 61 -4.09 -6.77 -13.12
CA VAL A 61 -3.78 -8.20 -13.25
C VAL A 61 -3.45 -8.56 -14.70
N ARG A 62 -4.21 -8.04 -15.66
CA ARG A 62 -3.97 -8.27 -17.09
C ARG A 62 -2.61 -7.73 -17.54
N GLU A 63 -2.24 -6.54 -17.11
CA GLU A 63 -0.94 -5.95 -17.43
C GLU A 63 0.21 -6.81 -16.90
N LEU A 64 0.12 -7.27 -15.65
CA LEU A 64 1.11 -8.18 -15.07
C LEU A 64 1.13 -9.54 -15.79
N TRP A 65 -0.03 -10.03 -16.22
CA TRP A 65 -0.14 -11.25 -17.01
C TRP A 65 0.61 -11.13 -18.33
N ASP A 66 0.30 -10.11 -19.12
CA ASP A 66 0.88 -9.89 -20.44
C ASP A 66 2.40 -9.67 -20.37
N GLN A 67 2.87 -8.99 -19.32
CA GLN A 67 4.29 -8.79 -19.09
C GLN A 67 5.03 -10.08 -18.72
N LYS A 68 4.40 -10.99 -17.98
CA LYS A 68 5.11 -12.11 -17.35
C LYS A 68 4.83 -13.48 -17.99
N ARG A 69 3.75 -13.66 -18.76
CA ARG A 69 3.35 -14.97 -19.31
C ARG A 69 4.42 -15.70 -20.12
N ASN A 70 5.29 -14.95 -20.81
CA ASN A 70 6.38 -15.52 -21.60
C ASN A 70 7.58 -16.03 -20.79
N HIS A 71 7.57 -15.84 -19.47
CA HIS A 71 8.64 -16.29 -18.57
C HIS A 71 8.23 -17.51 -17.72
N TYR A 72 7.01 -18.01 -17.92
CA TYR A 72 6.47 -19.13 -17.18
C TYR A 72 6.14 -20.29 -18.11
N THR A 73 6.36 -21.50 -17.61
CA THR A 73 5.95 -22.76 -18.23
C THR A 73 4.64 -23.29 -17.68
N SER A 74 4.10 -22.66 -16.63
CA SER A 74 2.92 -23.12 -15.91
C SER A 74 2.06 -21.94 -15.47
N GLU A 75 0.81 -21.91 -15.95
CA GLU A 75 -0.18 -20.88 -15.59
C GLU A 75 -0.40 -20.83 -14.08
N ARG A 76 -0.50 -21.99 -13.42
CA ARG A 76 -0.66 -22.08 -11.96
C ARG A 76 0.42 -21.32 -11.18
N LEU A 77 1.67 -21.30 -11.69
CA LEU A 77 2.78 -20.60 -11.04
C LEU A 77 2.69 -19.09 -11.27
N LEU A 78 2.33 -18.68 -12.48
CA LEU A 78 2.09 -17.27 -12.80
C LEU A 78 0.94 -16.73 -11.95
N ILE A 79 -0.21 -17.41 -11.93
CA ILE A 79 -1.40 -17.05 -11.15
C ILE A 79 -1.06 -16.94 -9.67
N ARG A 80 -0.33 -17.92 -9.11
CA ARG A 80 0.11 -17.88 -7.71
C ARG A 80 0.96 -16.64 -7.41
N ASN A 81 1.83 -16.23 -8.32
CA ASN A 81 2.69 -15.07 -8.11
C ASN A 81 1.94 -13.74 -8.30
N ILE A 82 1.07 -13.64 -9.30
CA ILE A 82 0.18 -12.47 -9.47
C ILE A 82 -0.72 -12.32 -8.24
N SER A 83 -1.35 -13.39 -7.79
CA SER A 83 -2.20 -13.42 -6.58
C SER A 83 -1.45 -12.88 -5.35
N LYS A 84 -0.20 -13.31 -5.15
CA LYS A 84 0.66 -12.79 -4.07
C LYS A 84 1.09 -11.32 -4.25
N ARG A 85 1.03 -10.76 -5.45
CA ARG A 85 1.45 -9.38 -5.72
C ARG A 85 0.27 -8.42 -5.60
N VAL A 86 -0.86 -8.79 -6.19
CA VAL A 86 -2.09 -7.98 -6.25
C VAL A 86 -3.02 -8.25 -5.06
N MET A 87 -2.72 -9.26 -4.24
CA MET A 87 -3.57 -9.68 -3.11
C MET A 87 -5.00 -10.03 -3.53
N VAL A 88 -5.13 -10.66 -4.71
CA VAL A 88 -6.39 -11.18 -5.27
C VAL A 88 -6.37 -12.72 -5.22
N SER A 89 -7.53 -13.34 -5.01
CA SER A 89 -7.64 -14.81 -4.99
C SER A 89 -7.23 -15.42 -6.33
N ARG A 90 -6.72 -16.66 -6.30
CA ARG A 90 -6.24 -17.31 -7.52
C ARG A 90 -7.41 -17.66 -8.44
N GLU A 91 -8.51 -18.04 -7.82
CA GLU A 91 -9.78 -18.41 -8.43
C GLU A 91 -10.35 -17.23 -9.22
N LEU A 92 -10.24 -16.00 -8.69
CA LEU A 92 -10.70 -14.80 -9.40
C LEU A 92 -9.81 -14.47 -10.61
N ILE A 93 -8.49 -14.64 -10.48
CA ILE A 93 -7.56 -14.46 -11.62
C ILE A 93 -7.82 -15.52 -12.70
N GLU A 94 -8.03 -16.78 -12.31
CA GLU A 94 -8.42 -17.86 -13.22
C GLU A 94 -9.74 -17.52 -13.93
N HIS A 95 -10.74 -17.06 -13.18
CA HIS A 95 -12.02 -16.63 -13.74
C HIS A 95 -11.85 -15.52 -14.77
N TRP A 96 -11.12 -14.43 -14.46
CA TRP A 96 -10.87 -13.34 -15.40
C TRP A 96 -10.10 -13.81 -16.64
N ARG A 97 -9.09 -14.66 -16.47
CA ARG A 97 -8.35 -15.25 -17.58
C ARG A 97 -9.27 -15.98 -18.53
N HIS A 98 -10.21 -16.78 -18.02
CA HIS A 98 -11.12 -17.58 -18.83
C HIS A 98 -12.21 -16.71 -19.46
N LEU A 99 -12.82 -15.82 -18.69
CA LEU A 99 -13.87 -14.91 -19.15
C LEU A 99 -13.41 -14.04 -20.32
N HIS A 100 -12.15 -13.59 -20.30
CA HIS A 100 -11.59 -12.68 -21.29
C HIS A 100 -10.64 -13.36 -22.30
N ASN A 101 -10.57 -14.69 -22.30
CA ASN A 101 -9.71 -15.48 -23.19
C ASN A 101 -8.25 -14.96 -23.22
N TRP A 102 -7.68 -14.67 -22.06
CA TRP A 102 -6.28 -14.23 -22.01
C TRP A 102 -5.37 -15.36 -22.50
N PRO A 103 -4.35 -15.02 -23.29
CA PRO A 103 -3.48 -16.02 -23.89
C PRO A 103 -2.71 -16.77 -22.81
N GLY A 104 -2.55 -18.08 -23.01
CA GLY A 104 -1.85 -18.94 -22.06
C GLY A 104 -0.36 -18.62 -21.91
N VAL A 105 0.28 -19.28 -20.96
CA VAL A 105 1.75 -19.24 -20.83
C VAL A 105 2.42 -20.09 -21.89
N ILE A 106 3.73 -19.92 -22.06
CA ILE A 106 4.52 -20.70 -23.01
C ILE A 106 4.57 -22.16 -22.55
N THR A 107 4.19 -23.07 -23.43
CA THR A 107 4.22 -24.53 -23.16
C THR A 107 5.55 -25.17 -23.56
N ASP A 108 6.27 -24.58 -24.52
CA ASP A 108 7.58 -25.05 -24.97
C ASP A 108 8.71 -24.45 -24.11
N PRO A 109 9.45 -25.26 -23.33
CA PRO A 109 10.56 -24.78 -22.51
C PRO A 109 11.64 -24.02 -23.28
N SER A 110 11.80 -24.30 -24.58
CA SER A 110 12.81 -23.66 -25.43
C SER A 110 12.43 -22.24 -25.87
N ALA A 111 11.13 -21.93 -25.89
CA ALA A 111 10.59 -20.61 -26.21
C ALA A 111 10.44 -19.71 -24.97
N VAL A 112 10.69 -20.24 -23.77
CA VAL A 112 10.61 -19.49 -22.52
C VAL A 112 11.71 -18.44 -22.50
N LEU A 113 11.31 -17.17 -22.45
CA LEU A 113 12.26 -16.09 -22.26
C LEU A 113 12.95 -16.28 -20.91
N PRO A 114 14.26 -15.96 -20.80
CA PRO A 114 14.98 -16.02 -19.54
C PRO A 114 14.12 -15.41 -18.45
N ARG A 115 13.85 -16.16 -17.38
CA ARG A 115 13.05 -15.62 -16.28
C ARG A 115 13.72 -14.31 -15.89
N PRO A 116 12.99 -13.17 -15.85
CA PRO A 116 13.54 -12.03 -15.19
C PRO A 116 13.90 -12.55 -13.81
N THR A 117 15.14 -12.31 -13.38
CA THR A 117 15.69 -12.82 -12.11
C THR A 117 14.86 -12.40 -10.90
N ASN A 118 13.81 -11.61 -11.14
CA ASN A 118 13.13 -10.74 -10.24
C ASN A 118 11.82 -10.25 -10.91
N TRP A 119 10.67 -10.37 -10.24
CA TRP A 119 9.42 -9.68 -10.62
C TRP A 119 9.56 -8.14 -10.63
N ARG A 120 10.71 -7.68 -10.12
CA ARG A 120 11.20 -6.32 -9.90
C ARG A 120 11.26 -5.40 -11.11
N THR A 121 11.04 -5.91 -12.32
CA THR A 121 11.09 -5.08 -13.54
C THR A 121 9.85 -4.19 -13.64
N VAL A 122 9.90 -3.07 -12.90
CA VAL A 122 9.41 -1.79 -13.41
C VAL A 122 10.08 -1.58 -14.77
N ARG A 123 9.31 -1.27 -15.81
CA ARG A 123 9.88 -0.70 -17.02
C ARG A 123 10.37 0.69 -16.65
N TYR A 124 11.68 0.87 -16.65
CA TYR A 124 12.28 2.18 -16.84
C TYR A 124 11.91 2.59 -18.26
N ILE A 125 10.87 3.41 -18.40
CA ILE A 125 10.52 4.01 -19.69
C ILE A 125 11.26 5.35 -19.68
N ASP A 126 12.50 5.28 -20.19
CA ASP A 126 13.33 6.38 -20.66
C ASP A 126 14.11 7.17 -19.59
N ASP A 127 15.06 8.00 -20.07
CA ASP A 127 16.04 8.81 -19.33
C ASP A 127 15.42 9.84 -18.33
N ASP A 128 14.09 9.79 -18.13
CA ASP A 128 13.27 10.69 -17.31
C ASP A 128 12.81 10.08 -15.95
N GLU A 129 13.41 8.98 -15.49
CA GLU A 129 13.15 8.38 -14.16
C GLU A 129 11.67 8.10 -13.83
N ASN A 130 10.86 7.68 -14.82
CA ASN A 130 9.45 7.37 -14.57
C ASN A 130 9.27 6.05 -13.80
N LEU A 131 8.99 6.15 -12.49
CA LEU A 131 8.52 5.04 -11.65
C LEU A 131 7.08 4.65 -12.01
N ASP A 132 6.87 3.40 -12.45
CA ASP A 132 5.54 2.81 -12.67
C ASP A 132 5.03 2.13 -11.38
N ASP A 133 4.38 2.91 -10.50
CA ASP A 133 3.72 2.40 -9.29
C ASP A 133 2.31 1.85 -9.64
N PRO A 134 2.07 0.53 -9.52
CA PRO A 134 0.78 -0.06 -9.87
C PRO A 134 -0.39 0.49 -9.04
N LEU A 135 -0.14 0.91 -7.79
CA LEU A 135 -1.15 1.52 -6.95
C LEU A 135 -1.48 2.94 -7.43
N GLU A 136 -0.48 3.71 -7.87
CA GLU A 136 -0.72 5.03 -8.45
C GLU A 136 -1.51 4.91 -9.77
N ALA A 137 -1.18 3.94 -10.62
CA ALA A 137 -1.94 3.64 -11.83
C ALA A 137 -3.40 3.24 -11.50
N PHE A 138 -3.58 2.36 -10.52
CA PHE A 138 -4.90 1.96 -10.01
C PHE A 138 -5.71 3.19 -9.54
N VAL A 139 -5.12 4.04 -8.69
CA VAL A 139 -5.79 5.24 -8.17
C VAL A 139 -6.20 6.17 -9.32
N LYS A 140 -5.35 6.36 -10.33
CA LYS A 140 -5.68 7.18 -11.52
C LYS A 140 -6.85 6.60 -12.32
N ARG A 141 -6.99 5.27 -12.40
CA ARG A 141 -8.10 4.58 -13.10
C ARG A 141 -9.43 4.68 -12.36
N VAL A 142 -9.40 4.61 -11.03
CA VAL A 142 -10.58 4.72 -10.16
C VAL A 142 -11.00 6.19 -10.03
N PHE A 143 -10.07 7.04 -9.58
CA PHE A 143 -10.22 8.48 -9.40
C PHE A 143 -9.81 9.21 -10.70
N ARG A 144 -10.64 9.10 -11.74
CA ARG A 144 -10.32 9.62 -13.09
C ARG A 144 -10.26 11.15 -13.20
N THR A 145 -11.01 11.87 -12.38
CA THR A 145 -11.12 13.34 -12.46
C THR A 145 -10.18 14.00 -11.44
N SER A 146 -9.69 15.20 -11.74
CA SER A 146 -8.82 15.95 -10.81
C SER A 146 -9.49 16.18 -9.44
N LYS A 147 -10.82 16.36 -9.43
CA LYS A 147 -11.60 16.46 -8.18
C LYS A 147 -11.52 15.18 -7.35
N HIS A 148 -11.70 14.01 -7.99
CA HIS A 148 -11.62 12.72 -7.32
C HIS A 148 -10.20 12.43 -6.82
N GLN A 149 -9.17 12.78 -7.61
CA GLN A 149 -7.77 12.64 -7.18
C GLN A 149 -7.43 13.52 -5.99
N ALA A 150 -8.00 14.73 -5.91
CA ALA A 150 -7.85 15.60 -4.75
C ALA A 150 -8.45 14.98 -3.47
N LEU A 151 -9.54 14.19 -3.58
CA LEU A 151 -10.09 13.44 -2.45
C LEU A 151 -9.09 12.42 -1.92
N TRP A 152 -8.53 11.60 -2.81
CA TRP A 152 -7.52 10.60 -2.44
C TRP A 152 -6.25 11.24 -1.89
N GLY A 153 -5.80 12.35 -2.47
CA GLY A 153 -4.67 13.13 -1.97
C GLY A 153 -4.90 13.67 -0.56
N ARG A 154 -6.12 14.18 -0.26
CA ARG A 154 -6.51 14.60 1.10
C ARG A 154 -6.51 13.41 2.05
N TYR A 155 -7.05 12.27 1.64
CA TYR A 155 -7.01 11.03 2.41
C TYR A 155 -5.56 10.64 2.75
N CYS A 156 -4.66 10.55 1.76
CA CYS A 156 -3.26 10.19 1.97
C CYS A 156 -2.53 11.15 2.92
N ARG A 157 -2.87 12.45 2.87
CA ARG A 157 -2.27 13.46 3.76
C ARG A 157 -2.72 13.30 5.21
N VAL A 158 -4.00 13.03 5.43
CA VAL A 158 -4.61 13.03 6.77
C VAL A 158 -4.56 11.65 7.44
N GLN A 159 -4.73 10.58 6.66
CA GLN A 159 -4.89 9.21 7.12
C GLN A 159 -3.77 8.28 6.64
N GLY A 160 -2.84 8.76 5.81
CA GLY A 160 -1.66 8.03 5.35
C GLY A 160 -0.54 7.97 6.41
N VAL A 161 -0.90 7.69 7.65
CA VAL A 161 -0.01 7.46 8.80
C VAL A 161 -0.27 6.05 9.34
N LEU A 162 0.74 5.46 9.97
CA LEU A 162 0.54 4.19 10.69
C LEU A 162 -0.21 4.46 12.01
N LEU A 163 -0.83 3.45 12.60
CA LEU A 163 -1.23 3.59 14.01
C LEU A 163 0.01 3.41 14.89
N PRO A 164 0.09 4.07 16.05
CA PRO A 164 1.22 3.87 16.96
C PRO A 164 1.42 2.40 17.36
N GLU A 165 0.32 1.65 17.49
CA GLU A 165 0.29 0.21 17.78
C GLU A 165 0.82 -0.68 16.63
N ASP A 166 0.82 -0.18 15.39
CA ASP A 166 1.41 -0.89 14.24
C ASP A 166 2.95 -0.80 14.21
N ILE A 167 3.55 0.01 15.11
CA ILE A 167 4.99 0.27 15.16
C ILE A 167 5.65 -0.56 16.25
N ASP A 168 6.65 -1.35 15.87
CA ASP A 168 7.40 -2.18 16.80
C ASP A 168 8.29 -1.31 17.72
N THR A 169 7.99 -1.36 19.02
CA THR A 169 8.75 -0.66 20.06
C THR A 169 10.24 -1.04 20.09
N ARG A 170 10.61 -2.25 19.61
CA ARG A 170 12.02 -2.67 19.48
C ARG A 170 12.77 -1.89 18.42
N ASP A 171 12.09 -1.50 17.35
CA ASP A 171 12.68 -0.66 16.30
C ASP A 171 12.79 0.79 16.75
N ILE A 172 11.79 1.28 17.47
CA ILE A 172 11.87 2.60 18.12
C ILE A 172 13.08 2.66 19.05
N ARG A 173 13.21 1.68 19.95
CA ARG A 173 14.33 1.60 20.89
C ARG A 173 15.68 1.55 20.16
N TYR A 174 15.77 0.73 19.11
CA TYR A 174 16.97 0.65 18.30
C TYR A 174 17.35 2.01 17.69
N VAL A 175 16.40 2.72 17.10
CA VAL A 175 16.62 4.05 16.51
C VAL A 175 17.06 5.05 17.57
N LEU A 176 16.37 5.10 18.72
CA LEU A 176 16.71 6.01 19.82
C LEU A 176 18.12 5.79 20.41
N GLU A 177 18.63 4.56 20.33
CA GLU A 177 19.93 4.19 20.91
C GLU A 177 21.08 4.24 19.90
N ASN A 178 20.81 4.00 18.61
CA ASN A 178 21.85 3.72 17.62
C ASN A 178 21.84 4.66 16.41
N ALA A 179 20.77 5.41 16.15
CA ALA A 179 20.65 6.23 14.96
C ALA A 179 20.88 7.72 15.28
N PRO A 180 21.96 8.33 14.78
CA PRO A 180 22.20 9.76 14.95
C PRO A 180 21.27 10.58 14.04
N ILE A 181 20.00 10.72 14.42
CA ILE A 181 18.98 11.47 13.66
C ILE A 181 18.33 12.57 14.49
N SER A 182 17.83 13.58 13.79
CA SER A 182 16.97 14.60 14.38
C SER A 182 15.59 14.06 14.71
N ASN A 183 14.89 14.69 15.65
CA ASN A 183 13.49 14.38 15.97
C ASN A 183 12.60 14.38 14.71
N ARG A 184 12.83 15.32 13.78
CA ARG A 184 12.08 15.40 12.52
C ARG A 184 12.25 14.15 11.67
N ILE A 185 13.48 13.65 11.52
CA ILE A 185 13.75 12.41 10.76
C ILE A 185 13.19 11.20 11.50
N PHE A 186 13.28 11.17 12.84
CA PHE A 186 12.73 10.10 13.66
C PHE A 186 11.23 9.89 13.41
N TYR A 187 10.42 10.95 13.53
CA TYR A 187 8.97 10.84 13.31
C TYR A 187 8.63 10.40 11.87
N ARG A 188 9.36 10.90 10.88
CA ARG A 188 9.18 10.52 9.47
C ARG A 188 9.53 9.07 9.18
N LEU A 189 10.62 8.58 9.75
CA LEU A 189 11.07 7.20 9.60
C LEU A 189 9.98 6.22 10.05
N PHE A 190 9.22 6.58 11.09
CA PHE A 190 8.07 5.81 11.57
C PHE A 190 6.74 6.20 10.92
N GLN A 191 6.73 7.13 9.96
CA GLN A 191 5.53 7.63 9.28
C GLN A 191 4.50 8.25 10.22
N GLN A 192 4.97 8.97 11.25
CA GLN A 192 4.15 9.52 12.32
C GLN A 192 4.20 11.03 12.39
N ASP A 193 3.12 11.61 12.92
CA ASP A 193 3.07 13.00 13.35
C ASP A 193 3.49 13.13 14.81
N HIS A 194 4.32 14.12 15.10
CA HIS A 194 4.91 14.28 16.43
C HIS A 194 3.87 14.47 17.54
N TYR A 195 2.80 15.23 17.30
CA TYR A 195 1.75 15.49 18.29
C TYR A 195 0.96 14.24 18.65
N ALA A 196 0.76 13.33 17.68
CA ALA A 196 0.00 12.10 17.89
C ALA A 196 0.86 10.99 18.50
N PHE A 197 2.15 10.93 18.13
CA PHE A 197 3.02 9.83 18.51
C PHE A 197 3.74 10.04 19.85
N ALA A 198 4.02 11.29 20.25
CA ALA A 198 4.70 11.57 21.51
C ALA A 198 3.99 10.99 22.75
N PRO A 199 2.65 11.11 22.92
CA PRO A 199 1.96 10.49 24.06
C PRO A 199 2.09 8.97 24.11
N TYR A 200 2.12 8.31 22.95
CA TYR A 200 2.33 6.87 22.85
C TYR A 200 3.75 6.48 23.28
N LEU A 201 4.76 7.24 22.86
CA LEU A 201 6.15 7.02 23.26
C LEU A 201 6.32 7.16 24.78
N ASP A 202 5.70 8.16 25.39
CA ASP A 202 5.70 8.36 26.84
C ASP A 202 5.03 7.18 27.56
N TYR A 203 3.87 6.72 27.06
CA TYR A 203 3.19 5.53 27.58
C TYR A 203 4.05 4.26 27.52
N CYS A 204 4.82 4.08 26.45
CA CYS A 204 5.76 2.96 26.30
C CYS A 204 7.09 3.15 27.05
N GLY A 205 7.30 4.28 27.74
CA GLY A 205 8.57 4.60 28.42
C GLY A 205 9.74 4.84 27.46
N LEU A 206 9.47 5.33 26.25
CA LEU A 206 10.45 5.58 25.19
C LEU A 206 10.77 7.08 25.09
N ASP A 207 11.88 7.49 25.70
CA ASP A 207 12.27 8.91 25.74
C ASP A 207 12.97 9.37 24.44
N VAL A 208 12.29 10.20 23.65
CA VAL A 208 12.82 10.80 22.40
C VAL A 208 14.02 11.71 22.66
N ARG A 209 14.18 12.27 23.86
CA ARG A 209 15.33 13.11 24.22
C ARG A 209 16.66 12.36 24.11
N ARG A 210 16.62 11.01 24.08
CA ARG A 210 17.79 10.16 23.81
C ARG A 210 18.45 10.47 22.46
N LEU A 211 17.70 10.95 21.48
CA LEU A 211 18.27 11.37 20.18
C LEU A 211 19.29 12.51 20.32
N ASN A 212 19.14 13.37 21.34
CA ASN A 212 20.05 14.48 21.61
C ASN A 212 21.43 14.01 22.13
N ARG A 213 21.61 12.73 22.44
CA ARG A 213 22.92 12.16 22.80
C ARG A 213 23.88 12.14 21.63
N HIS A 214 23.37 12.20 20.41
CA HIS A 214 24.20 12.24 19.21
C HIS A 214 24.60 13.69 18.90
N PRO A 215 25.91 14.01 18.85
CA PRO A 215 26.38 15.38 18.70
C PRO A 215 26.11 15.96 17.30
N ARG A 216 25.82 15.11 16.30
CA ARG A 216 25.50 15.51 14.93
C ARG A 216 24.42 14.59 14.37
N SER A 217 23.36 15.19 13.79
CA SER A 217 22.35 14.46 13.02
C SER A 217 22.90 14.12 11.63
N VAL A 218 22.60 12.91 11.17
CA VAL A 218 22.90 12.41 9.83
C VAL A 218 21.60 12.41 9.00
N SER A 219 21.72 12.62 7.69
CA SER A 219 20.59 12.53 6.77
C SER A 219 20.07 11.10 6.64
N LEU A 220 18.77 10.94 6.34
CA LEU A 220 18.18 9.62 6.16
C LEU A 220 18.85 8.85 5.03
N ASN A 221 19.14 9.49 3.88
CA ASN A 221 19.86 8.88 2.76
C ASN A 221 21.18 8.21 3.18
N ARG A 222 21.99 8.89 4.00
CA ARG A 222 23.26 8.34 4.48
C ARG A 222 23.06 7.20 5.49
N LEU A 223 21.98 7.23 6.27
CA LEU A 223 21.66 6.12 7.17
C LEU A 223 21.18 4.89 6.42
N LEU A 224 20.43 5.07 5.34
CA LEU A 224 19.98 3.95 4.50
C LEU A 224 21.17 3.24 3.86
N THR A 225 22.22 3.95 3.43
CA THR A 225 23.39 3.29 2.85
C THR A 225 24.21 2.52 3.89
N CYS A 226 24.37 3.07 5.10
CA CYS A 226 25.26 2.49 6.12
C CYS A 226 24.57 1.55 7.11
N ASN A 227 23.24 1.57 7.23
CA ASN A 227 22.52 0.82 8.27
C ASN A 227 21.42 -0.07 7.68
N ALA A 228 21.70 -1.36 7.59
CA ALA A 228 20.77 -2.36 7.07
C ALA A 228 19.48 -2.47 7.90
N ARG A 229 19.54 -2.22 9.21
CA ARG A 229 18.36 -2.26 10.08
C ARG A 229 17.45 -1.05 9.85
N ILE A 230 18.02 0.14 9.62
CA ILE A 230 17.24 1.33 9.23
C ILE A 230 16.58 1.14 7.86
N ARG A 231 17.29 0.53 6.88
CA ARG A 231 16.67 0.15 5.60
C ARG A 231 15.50 -0.80 5.78
N HIS A 232 15.66 -1.82 6.63
CA HIS A 232 14.58 -2.76 6.93
C HIS A 232 13.38 -2.06 7.56
N ILE A 233 13.61 -1.20 8.56
CA ILE A 233 12.57 -0.41 9.22
C ILE A 233 11.79 0.43 8.20
N VAL A 234 12.49 1.18 7.34
CA VAL A 234 11.85 2.00 6.30
C VAL A 234 11.05 1.13 5.34
N ALA A 235 11.59 0.00 4.88
CA ALA A 235 10.89 -0.91 3.99
C ALA A 235 9.59 -1.45 4.62
N VAL A 236 9.64 -1.88 5.88
CA VAL A 236 8.49 -2.47 6.58
C VAL A 236 7.38 -1.45 6.78
N TYR A 237 7.69 -0.25 7.27
CA TYR A 237 6.66 0.75 7.52
C TYR A 237 6.12 1.39 6.24
N ALA A 238 6.97 1.56 5.22
CA ALA A 238 6.49 1.96 3.90
C ALA A 238 5.59 0.88 3.28
N GLN A 239 5.95 -0.40 3.42
CA GLN A 239 5.11 -1.52 2.97
C GLN A 239 3.75 -1.51 3.67
N ALA A 240 3.71 -1.26 4.97
CA ALA A 240 2.48 -1.22 5.75
C ALA A 240 1.56 -0.05 5.31
N LEU A 241 2.12 1.14 5.06
CA LEU A 241 1.34 2.24 4.46
C LEU A 241 0.84 1.89 3.05
N TYR A 242 1.71 1.29 2.25
CA TYR A 242 1.38 0.94 0.87
C TYR A 242 0.27 -0.10 0.80
N THR A 243 0.29 -1.15 1.63
CA THR A 243 -0.75 -2.21 1.63
C THR A 243 -1.98 -1.86 2.44
N ASN A 244 -1.81 -1.36 3.66
CA ASN A 244 -2.91 -1.28 4.61
C ASN A 244 -3.60 0.09 4.54
N ARG A 245 -2.88 1.12 4.09
CA ARG A 245 -3.39 2.49 3.94
C ARG A 245 -3.48 2.93 2.48
N GLY A 246 -3.09 2.10 1.52
CA GLY A 246 -3.20 2.42 0.09
C GLY A 246 -2.47 3.70 -0.30
N VAL A 247 -1.40 4.07 0.41
CA VAL A 247 -0.64 5.29 0.09
C VAL A 247 0.36 4.99 -1.03
N PRO A 248 0.31 5.69 -2.18
CA PRO A 248 1.26 5.48 -3.28
C PRO A 248 2.70 5.76 -2.88
N ILE A 249 3.66 5.11 -3.55
CA ILE A 249 5.09 5.16 -3.22
C ILE A 249 5.63 6.58 -3.26
N ARG A 250 5.20 7.37 -4.25
CA ARG A 250 5.59 8.78 -4.38
C ARG A 250 5.22 9.58 -3.13
N ALA A 251 4.00 9.42 -2.61
CA ALA A 251 3.55 10.10 -1.41
C ALA A 251 4.31 9.64 -0.15
N ILE A 252 4.64 8.35 -0.03
CA ILE A 252 5.45 7.84 1.08
C ILE A 252 6.88 8.39 1.00
N ALA A 253 7.48 8.41 -0.19
CA ALA A 253 8.83 8.90 -0.44
C ALA A 253 8.96 10.40 -0.14
N GLU A 254 7.98 11.20 -0.56
CA GLU A 254 7.88 12.64 -0.22
C GLU A 254 7.89 12.86 1.30
N ARG A 255 7.14 12.06 2.06
CA ARG A 255 7.11 12.14 3.54
C ARG A 255 8.45 11.79 4.16
N LEU A 256 9.18 10.84 3.58
CA LEU A 256 10.52 10.44 4.01
C LEU A 256 11.63 11.37 3.55
N GLU A 257 11.34 12.32 2.66
CA GLU A 257 12.35 13.10 1.92
C GLU A 257 13.35 12.19 1.18
N LEU A 258 12.82 11.15 0.55
CA LEU A 258 13.55 10.22 -0.28
C LEU A 258 13.10 10.38 -1.73
N ASP A 259 14.01 10.05 -2.64
CA ASP A 259 13.65 9.80 -4.02
C ASP A 259 12.72 8.55 -4.10
N PRO A 260 11.59 8.61 -4.84
CA PRO A 260 10.68 7.48 -5.00
C PRO A 260 11.34 6.22 -5.56
N VAL A 261 12.32 6.36 -6.47
CA VAL A 261 13.03 5.22 -7.05
C VAL A 261 13.86 4.51 -5.99
N THR A 262 14.53 5.29 -5.12
CA THR A 262 15.28 4.79 -3.98
C THR A 262 14.39 4.01 -3.01
N LEU A 263 13.21 4.56 -2.66
CA LEU A 263 12.27 3.86 -1.79
C LEU A 263 11.78 2.56 -2.43
N TRP A 264 11.41 2.61 -3.72
CA TRP A 264 10.99 1.44 -4.47
C TRP A 264 12.03 0.33 -4.42
N ALA A 265 13.29 0.65 -4.73
CA ALA A 265 14.40 -0.31 -4.71
C ALA A 265 14.60 -0.95 -3.33
N ILE A 266 14.50 -0.16 -2.26
CA ILE A 266 14.61 -0.65 -0.87
C ILE A 266 13.51 -1.67 -0.55
N GLY A 267 12.26 -1.34 -0.85
CA GLY A 267 11.13 -2.26 -0.58
C GLY A 267 11.23 -3.54 -1.41
N ASP A 268 11.74 -3.44 -2.62
CA ASP A 268 11.86 -4.56 -3.53
C ASP A 268 13.05 -5.50 -3.21
N GLU A 269 14.11 -4.97 -2.60
CA GLU A 269 15.18 -5.77 -1.98
C GLU A 269 14.66 -6.57 -0.78
N ARG A 270 13.75 -5.99 0.03
CA ARG A 270 13.46 -6.47 1.39
C ARG A 270 12.12 -7.18 1.58
N THR A 271 11.03 -6.61 1.10
CA THR A 271 9.67 -7.08 1.37
C THR A 271 8.96 -7.58 0.12
N ALA A 272 9.41 -7.12 -1.06
CA ALA A 272 8.71 -7.16 -2.34
C ALA A 272 7.32 -6.52 -2.23
N TRP A 273 7.16 -5.34 -2.83
CA TRP A 273 5.91 -4.56 -2.78
C TRP A 273 4.66 -5.40 -3.02
N ARG A 274 3.71 -5.34 -2.09
CA ARG A 274 2.39 -5.98 -2.23
C ARG A 274 1.34 -4.89 -2.37
N LEU A 275 0.38 -5.06 -3.26
CA LEU A 275 -0.74 -4.13 -3.35
C LEU A 275 -1.72 -4.34 -2.20
N PRO A 276 -2.53 -3.33 -1.85
CA PRO A 276 -3.68 -3.50 -0.98
C PRO A 276 -4.62 -4.61 -1.47
N THR A 277 -5.29 -5.28 -0.54
CA THR A 277 -6.37 -6.22 -0.89
C THR A 277 -7.56 -5.45 -1.47
N GLN A 278 -8.43 -6.13 -2.24
CA GLN A 278 -9.69 -5.54 -2.71
C GLN A 278 -10.54 -4.97 -1.57
N SER A 279 -10.67 -5.71 -0.46
CA SER A 279 -11.41 -5.26 0.71
C SER A 279 -10.81 -3.98 1.30
N THR A 280 -9.48 -3.90 1.36
CA THR A 280 -8.78 -2.69 1.80
C THR A 280 -9.09 -1.54 0.86
N LEU A 281 -8.94 -1.70 -0.46
CA LEU A 281 -9.21 -0.64 -1.44
C LEU A 281 -10.64 -0.10 -1.33
N HIS A 282 -11.63 -0.99 -1.20
CA HIS A 282 -13.03 -0.60 -1.02
C HIS A 282 -13.24 0.22 0.26
N HIS A 283 -12.66 -0.23 1.38
CA HIS A 283 -12.72 0.51 2.64
C HIS A 283 -12.08 1.91 2.51
N LEU A 284 -10.92 1.99 1.86
CA LEU A 284 -10.20 3.26 1.67
C LEU A 284 -10.94 4.24 0.74
N ILE A 285 -11.58 3.73 -0.31
CA ILE A 285 -12.46 4.53 -1.18
C ILE A 285 -13.61 5.10 -0.35
N ASN A 286 -14.22 4.28 0.49
CA ASN A 286 -15.31 4.73 1.35
C ASN A 286 -14.87 5.84 2.31
N GLU A 287 -13.78 5.63 3.05
CA GLU A 287 -13.19 6.65 3.93
C GLU A 287 -12.86 7.96 3.20
N SER A 288 -12.30 7.86 1.99
CA SER A 288 -11.93 9.03 1.17
C SER A 288 -13.15 9.85 0.77
N VAL A 289 -14.27 9.19 0.44
CA VAL A 289 -15.52 9.86 0.06
C VAL A 289 -16.22 10.43 1.29
N LEU A 290 -16.39 9.65 2.36
CA LEU A 290 -17.08 10.10 3.58
C LEU A 290 -16.46 11.36 4.17
N ARG A 291 -15.14 11.42 4.25
CA ARG A 291 -14.42 12.59 4.80
C ARG A 291 -14.44 13.82 3.88
N SER A 292 -14.97 13.70 2.67
CA SER A 292 -15.17 14.86 1.80
C SER A 292 -16.43 15.64 2.15
N PHE A 293 -17.36 15.02 2.87
CA PHE A 293 -18.63 15.61 3.32
C PHE A 293 -18.61 16.07 4.79
N VAL A 294 -17.46 15.96 5.47
CA VAL A 294 -17.19 16.44 6.85
C VAL A 294 -16.11 17.52 6.82
#